data_AF-A0A8B8Z0I2-F1
#
_entry.id   AF-A0A8B8Z0I2-F1
#
_cell.length_a   1.000
_cell.length_b   1.000
_cell.length_c   1.000
_cell.angle_alpha   90.00
_cell.angle_beta   90.00
_cell.angle_gamma   90.00
#
_symmetry.space_group_name_H-M   'P 1'
#
loop_
_entity.id
_entity.type
_entity.pdbx_description
1 polymer ?
#
loop_
_entity_poly.entity_id
_entity_poly.type
_entity_poly.pdbx_seq_one_letter_code
_entity_poly.pdbx_strand_id
1 'polypeptide(L)'
;MAEGGPDEGSAPPTPSMSSLPLAALNVRVRRRLSLFLNLRAHVAADWTALAEEMGFEYLEIRRLETHADPTGSLLDDWQGRPGASVGRLLELLGKLGRDDLLMELGPSIEEDCQKYILKQQQEASEKPLQVDSVDSSIPRTRDPAGITICDDPLGQMPERFDAFICYCPSDIQFVQEMIRELEQTNHRLKLCVSDRDVLPGTCVWSIASELIEKRLARNVTSRLSLHSASLQVPIRSD
;
A
#
# COMPACT_ATOMS: atom_id res chain seq x y z
N MET A 1 32.59 31.07 -38.94
CA MET A 1 32.66 29.80 -39.69
C MET A 1 33.02 28.71 -38.72
N ALA A 2 32.31 27.58 -38.85
CA ALA A 2 32.49 26.28 -38.20
C ALA A 2 32.22 26.21 -36.68
N GLU A 3 31.46 25.26 -36.15
CA GLU A 3 30.52 24.28 -36.72
C GLU A 3 29.67 23.82 -35.53
N GLY A 4 28.36 23.72 -35.72
CA GLY A 4 27.46 23.12 -34.74
C GLY A 4 27.52 21.60 -34.83
N GLY A 5 27.82 20.94 -33.72
CA GLY A 5 27.62 19.50 -33.57
C GLY A 5 26.15 19.21 -33.23
N PRO A 6 25.53 18.17 -33.81
CA PRO A 6 24.15 17.84 -33.57
C PRO A 6 23.98 17.22 -32.18
N ASP A 7 22.97 17.74 -31.48
CA ASP A 7 22.42 17.24 -30.23
C ASP A 7 21.90 15.80 -30.46
N GLU A 8 22.69 14.80 -30.10
CA GLU A 8 22.23 13.41 -30.04
C GLU A 8 21.24 13.31 -28.89
N GLY A 9 19.96 13.34 -29.27
CA GLY A 9 18.83 13.04 -28.39
C GLY A 9 19.10 11.73 -27.64
N SER A 10 19.37 11.87 -26.35
CA SER A 10 19.57 10.77 -25.42
C SER A 10 18.32 9.90 -25.39
N ALA A 11 18.37 8.77 -26.12
CA ALA A 11 17.47 7.66 -25.89
C ALA A 11 17.59 7.24 -24.41
N PRO A 12 16.47 6.90 -23.75
CA PRO A 12 16.53 6.48 -22.35
C PRO A 12 17.49 5.28 -22.23
N PRO A 13 18.32 5.23 -21.18
CA PRO A 13 19.27 4.15 -21.00
C PRO A 13 18.50 2.84 -20.98
N THR A 14 18.77 1.96 -21.96
CA THR A 14 18.22 0.62 -21.95
C THR A 14 18.66 -0.04 -20.64
N PRO A 15 17.72 -0.54 -19.81
CA PRO A 15 18.11 -1.21 -18.58
C PRO A 15 18.98 -2.40 -18.98
N SER A 16 20.26 -2.37 -18.58
CA SER A 16 21.15 -3.50 -18.80
C SER A 16 20.51 -4.72 -18.16
N MET A 17 20.39 -5.83 -18.89
CA MET A 17 19.64 -7.02 -18.44
C MET A 17 20.12 -7.57 -17.08
N SER A 18 21.35 -7.22 -16.69
CA SER A 18 21.99 -7.54 -15.42
C SER A 18 21.43 -6.77 -14.19
N SER A 19 20.77 -5.63 -14.37
CA SER A 19 20.21 -4.84 -13.26
C SER A 19 18.75 -5.18 -12.92
N LEU A 20 18.13 -6.09 -13.67
CA LEU A 20 16.74 -6.47 -13.47
C LEU A 20 16.54 -7.21 -12.14
N PRO A 21 15.39 -7.00 -11.47
CA PRO A 21 15.05 -7.73 -10.26
C PRO A 21 14.76 -9.20 -10.58
N LEU A 22 14.88 -10.08 -9.57
CA LEU A 22 14.57 -11.51 -9.71
C LEU A 22 13.11 -11.78 -10.09
N ALA A 23 12.21 -10.80 -9.91
CA ALA A 23 10.84 -10.85 -10.41
C ALA A 23 10.77 -11.05 -11.94
N ALA A 24 11.84 -10.75 -12.68
CA ALA A 24 11.94 -11.04 -14.11
C ALA A 24 11.99 -12.55 -14.41
N LEU A 25 12.51 -13.38 -13.49
CA LEU A 25 12.65 -14.82 -13.69
C LEU A 25 11.32 -15.55 -13.49
N ASN A 26 10.89 -16.31 -14.50
CA ASN A 26 9.64 -17.03 -14.44
C ASN A 26 9.71 -18.26 -13.51
N VAL A 27 8.54 -18.86 -13.23
CA VAL A 27 8.42 -20.07 -12.40
C VAL A 27 9.16 -21.27 -13.00
N ARG A 28 9.27 -21.37 -14.33
CA ARG A 28 9.96 -22.47 -15.02
C ARG A 28 11.46 -22.44 -14.75
N VAL A 29 12.10 -21.28 -14.88
CA VAL A 29 13.53 -21.08 -14.59
C VAL A 29 13.79 -21.30 -13.10
N ARG A 30 12.96 -20.73 -12.22
CA ARG A 30 13.07 -20.93 -10.75
C ARG A 30 12.96 -22.39 -10.35
N ARG A 31 12.05 -23.16 -10.96
CA ARG A 31 11.94 -24.60 -10.73
C ARG A 31 13.17 -25.36 -11.20
N ARG A 32 13.72 -25.04 -12.37
CA ARG A 32 14.95 -25.68 -12.86
C ARG A 32 16.12 -25.38 -11.93
N LEU A 33 16.34 -24.10 -11.58
CA LEU A 33 17.36 -23.72 -10.59
C LEU A 33 17.25 -24.55 -9.30
N SER A 34 16.03 -24.71 -8.80
CA SER A 34 15.76 -25.50 -7.61
C SER A 34 16.10 -26.98 -7.79
N LEU A 35 15.82 -27.59 -8.94
CA LEU A 35 16.20 -28.97 -9.23
C LEU A 35 17.71 -29.20 -9.22
N PHE A 36 18.50 -28.24 -9.70
CA PHE A 36 19.96 -28.36 -9.73
C PHE A 36 20.62 -28.03 -8.38
N LEU A 37 20.14 -27.00 -7.69
CA LEU A 37 20.77 -26.47 -6.49
C LEU A 37 20.30 -27.16 -5.20
N ASN A 38 19.09 -27.72 -5.17
CA ASN A 38 18.60 -28.47 -3.99
C ASN A 38 19.25 -29.85 -3.85
N LEU A 39 19.87 -30.38 -4.91
CA LEU A 39 20.61 -31.62 -4.84
C LEU A 39 21.86 -31.43 -3.98
N ARG A 40 21.89 -32.09 -2.83
CA ARG A 40 23.04 -32.06 -1.91
C ARG A 40 24.24 -32.77 -2.55
N ALA A 41 25.16 -32.02 -3.13
CA ALA A 41 26.38 -32.54 -3.71
C ALA A 41 27.55 -32.36 -2.74
N HIS A 42 28.34 -33.41 -2.53
CA HIS A 42 29.51 -33.34 -1.65
C HIS A 42 30.67 -32.51 -2.22
N VAL A 43 30.70 -32.29 -3.53
CA VAL A 43 31.83 -31.67 -4.25
C VAL A 43 31.42 -30.38 -4.97
N ALA A 44 30.15 -30.28 -5.38
CA ALA A 44 29.67 -29.12 -6.10
C ALA A 44 28.93 -28.17 -5.15
N ALA A 45 28.96 -26.87 -5.45
CA ALA A 45 28.32 -25.87 -4.60
C ALA A 45 26.80 -26.03 -4.61
N ASP A 46 26.20 -26.29 -3.45
CA ASP A 46 24.75 -26.41 -3.29
C ASP A 46 24.11 -25.03 -3.06
N TRP A 47 22.77 -25.01 -2.96
CA TRP A 47 22.01 -23.81 -2.58
C TRP A 47 22.49 -23.17 -1.26
N THR A 48 23.08 -23.93 -0.33
CA THR A 48 23.63 -23.38 0.92
C THR A 48 24.87 -22.54 0.68
N ALA A 49 25.77 -22.96 -0.23
CA ALA A 49 26.94 -22.17 -0.61
C ALA A 49 26.51 -20.89 -1.34
N LEU A 50 25.45 -20.97 -2.14
CA LEU A 50 24.82 -19.81 -2.75
C LEU A 50 24.23 -18.86 -1.72
N ALA A 51 23.55 -19.38 -0.70
CA ALA A 51 22.96 -18.57 0.37
C ALA A 51 24.05 -17.84 1.20
N GLU A 52 25.16 -18.51 1.49
CA GLU A 52 26.32 -17.89 2.17
C GLU A 52 26.89 -16.72 1.35
N GLU A 53 27.08 -16.92 0.03
CA GLU A 53 27.57 -15.86 -0.87
C GLU A 53 26.57 -14.70 -1.06
N MET A 54 25.27 -14.96 -0.89
CA MET A 54 24.21 -13.95 -0.83
C MET A 54 24.17 -13.20 0.52
N GLY A 55 25.00 -13.59 1.49
CA GLY A 55 25.10 -12.97 2.81
C GLY A 55 24.01 -13.40 3.78
N PHE A 56 23.43 -14.59 3.62
CA PHE A 56 22.53 -15.16 4.63
C PHE A 56 23.31 -15.67 5.84
N GLU A 57 22.78 -15.43 7.04
CA GLU A 57 23.35 -15.95 8.27
C GLU A 57 23.05 -17.45 8.39
N TYR A 58 23.90 -18.17 9.11
CA TYR A 58 23.75 -19.62 9.34
C TYR A 58 22.35 -20.02 9.85
N LEU A 59 21.76 -19.25 10.77
CA LEU A 59 20.41 -19.56 11.29
C LEU A 59 19.31 -19.37 10.23
N GLU A 60 19.49 -18.42 9.32
CA GLU A 60 18.57 -18.22 8.19
C GLU A 60 18.66 -19.39 7.22
N ILE A 61 19.87 -19.85 6.92
CA ILE A 61 20.13 -21.03 6.08
C ILE A 61 19.50 -22.27 6.73
N ARG A 62 19.67 -22.46 8.04
CA ARG A 62 19.03 -23.57 8.79
C ARG A 62 17.51 -23.51 8.77
N ARG A 63 16.92 -22.31 8.82
CA ARG A 63 15.48 -22.14 8.66
C ARG A 63 15.03 -22.50 7.24
N LEU A 64 15.80 -22.14 6.21
CA LEU A 64 15.49 -22.49 4.82
C LEU A 64 15.58 -24.00 4.56
N GLU A 65 16.48 -24.71 5.25
CA GLU A 65 16.60 -26.18 5.16
C GLU A 65 15.30 -26.93 5.54
N THR A 66 14.42 -26.32 6.34
CA THR A 66 13.14 -26.97 6.72
C THR A 66 12.08 -26.89 5.63
N HIS A 67 12.30 -26.10 4.57
CA HIS A 67 11.34 -25.92 3.49
C HIS A 67 11.47 -27.04 2.44
N ALA A 68 10.36 -27.35 1.75
CA ALA A 68 10.35 -28.38 0.72
C ALA A 68 11.17 -27.98 -0.53
N ASP A 69 11.25 -26.68 -0.81
CA ASP A 69 12.09 -26.10 -1.86
C ASP A 69 12.95 -24.96 -1.29
N PRO A 70 14.13 -25.29 -0.71
CA PRO A 70 14.99 -24.29 -0.10
C PRO A 70 15.50 -23.23 -1.08
N THR A 71 15.85 -23.62 -2.32
CA THR A 71 16.31 -22.67 -3.36
C THR A 71 15.20 -21.69 -3.75
N GLY A 72 13.97 -22.17 -3.93
CA GLY A 72 12.83 -21.30 -4.21
C GLY A 72 12.62 -20.26 -3.11
N SER A 73 12.56 -20.71 -1.85
CA SER A 73 12.42 -19.83 -0.69
C SER A 73 13.60 -18.87 -0.51
N LEU A 74 14.84 -19.31 -0.79
CA LEU A 74 16.03 -18.47 -0.79
C LEU A 74 15.91 -17.30 -1.78
N LEU A 75 15.47 -17.57 -3.02
CA LEU A 75 15.32 -16.54 -4.06
C LEU A 75 14.19 -15.55 -3.75
N ASP A 76 13.17 -15.98 -3.00
CA ASP A 76 12.09 -15.12 -2.56
C ASP A 76 12.51 -14.24 -1.38
N ASP A 77 13.24 -14.79 -0.41
CA ASP A 77 13.80 -14.01 0.70
C ASP A 77 14.90 -13.04 0.21
N TRP A 78 15.67 -13.43 -0.82
CA TRP A 78 16.73 -12.57 -1.37
C TRP A 78 16.19 -11.37 -2.15
N GLN A 79 14.98 -11.44 -2.73
CA GLN A 79 14.36 -10.31 -3.44
C GLN A 79 14.22 -9.04 -2.61
N GLY A 80 14.03 -9.17 -1.30
CA GLY A 80 13.90 -8.03 -0.38
C GLY A 80 15.23 -7.41 0.03
N ARG A 81 16.38 -8.00 -0.35
CA ARG A 81 17.71 -7.56 0.10
C ARG A 81 18.36 -6.59 -0.89
N PRO A 82 19.18 -5.64 -0.40
CA PRO A 82 19.94 -4.74 -1.27
C PRO A 82 20.94 -5.55 -2.11
N GLY A 83 21.00 -5.24 -3.41
CA GLY A 83 21.89 -5.95 -4.35
C GLY A 83 21.30 -7.20 -5.00
N ALA A 84 20.01 -7.49 -4.78
CA ALA A 84 19.32 -8.57 -5.47
C ALA A 84 19.03 -8.20 -6.93
N SER A 85 19.74 -8.85 -7.86
CA SER A 85 19.50 -8.73 -9.29
C SER A 85 19.77 -10.03 -10.02
N VAL A 86 19.21 -10.17 -11.22
CA VAL A 86 19.46 -11.33 -12.10
C VAL A 86 20.93 -11.40 -12.49
N GLY A 87 21.56 -10.28 -12.82
CA GLY A 87 22.99 -10.24 -13.12
C GLY A 87 23.83 -10.70 -11.94
N ARG A 88 23.50 -10.25 -10.73
CA ARG A 88 24.21 -10.66 -9.51
C ARG A 88 24.04 -12.15 -9.24
N LEU A 89 22.87 -12.72 -9.49
CA LEU A 89 22.66 -14.17 -9.38
C LEU A 89 23.60 -14.95 -10.32
N LEU A 90 23.69 -14.53 -11.58
CA LEU A 90 24.54 -15.18 -12.58
C LEU A 90 26.02 -15.07 -12.22
N GLU A 91 26.47 -13.92 -11.73
CA GLU A 91 27.83 -13.72 -11.22
C GLU A 91 28.15 -14.67 -10.06
N LEU A 92 27.23 -14.82 -9.10
CA LEU A 92 27.41 -15.71 -7.96
C LEU A 92 27.46 -17.18 -8.40
N LEU A 93 26.59 -17.59 -9.33
CA LEU A 93 26.61 -18.95 -9.89
C LEU A 93 27.92 -19.25 -10.63
N GLY A 94 28.46 -18.27 -11.38
CA GLY A 94 29.78 -18.38 -12.01
C GLY A 94 30.92 -18.45 -10.99
N LYS A 95 30.87 -17.65 -9.92
CA LYS A 95 31.85 -17.70 -8.82
C LYS A 95 31.87 -19.07 -8.12
N LEU A 96 30.71 -19.70 -8.00
CA LEU A 96 30.56 -21.05 -7.43
C LEU A 96 30.94 -22.18 -8.39
N GLY A 97 31.33 -21.87 -9.63
CA GLY A 97 31.72 -22.86 -10.64
C GLY A 97 30.56 -23.71 -11.17
N ARG A 98 29.32 -23.20 -11.08
CA ARG A 98 28.12 -23.86 -11.63
C ARG A 98 27.86 -23.43 -13.07
N ASP A 99 28.85 -23.67 -13.93
CA ASP A 99 28.78 -23.34 -15.37
C ASP A 99 27.71 -24.17 -16.10
N ASP A 100 27.37 -25.34 -15.55
CA ASP A 100 26.28 -26.20 -16.01
C ASP A 100 24.93 -25.45 -16.03
N LEU A 101 24.65 -24.70 -14.96
CA LEU A 101 23.45 -23.88 -14.84
C LEU A 101 23.45 -22.70 -15.81
N LEU A 102 24.59 -22.04 -15.97
CA LEU A 102 24.72 -20.91 -16.88
C LEU A 102 24.50 -21.33 -18.34
N MET A 103 25.04 -22.48 -18.73
CA MET A 103 24.84 -23.03 -20.07
C MET A 103 23.39 -23.49 -20.31
N GLU A 104 22.78 -24.15 -19.33
CA GLU A 104 21.44 -24.74 -19.49
C GLU A 104 20.31 -23.71 -19.37
N LEU A 105 20.45 -22.72 -18.47
CA LEU A 105 19.40 -21.74 -18.16
C LEU A 105 19.64 -20.37 -18.78
N GLY A 106 20.87 -20.04 -19.21
CA GLY A 106 21.22 -18.74 -19.79
C GLY A 106 20.22 -18.23 -20.84
N PRO A 107 19.90 -19.02 -21.90
CA PRO A 107 18.94 -18.58 -22.92
C PRO A 107 17.53 -18.35 -22.39
N SER A 108 17.07 -19.18 -21.43
CA SER A 108 15.74 -19.04 -20.83
C SER A 108 15.67 -17.81 -19.91
N ILE A 109 16.75 -17.50 -19.19
CA ILE A 109 16.86 -16.30 -18.35
C ILE A 109 16.85 -15.05 -19.21
N GLU A 110 17.59 -15.05 -20.33
CA GLU A 110 17.64 -13.93 -21.27
C GLU A 110 16.25 -13.65 -21.88
N GLU A 111 15.55 -14.69 -22.32
CA GLU A 111 14.18 -14.60 -22.84
C GLU A 111 13.21 -14.02 -21.81
N ASP A 112 13.29 -14.46 -20.56
CA ASP A 112 12.46 -13.96 -19.45
C ASP A 112 12.74 -12.48 -19.15
N CYS A 113 14.01 -12.08 -19.12
CA CYS A 113 14.41 -10.69 -18.95
C CYS A 113 13.85 -9.78 -20.06
N GLN A 114 13.91 -10.23 -21.32
CA GLN A 114 13.34 -9.48 -22.45
C GLN A 114 11.82 -9.33 -22.33
N LYS A 115 11.11 -10.41 -22.00
CA LYS A 115 9.66 -10.37 -21.78
C LYS A 115 9.29 -9.42 -20.64
N TYR A 116 10.08 -9.41 -19.58
CA TYR A 116 9.87 -8.52 -18.44
C TYR A 116 10.04 -7.05 -18.82
N ILE A 117 11.07 -6.70 -19.60
CA ILE A 117 11.28 -5.34 -20.11
C ILE A 117 10.13 -4.90 -21.02
N LEU A 118 9.72 -5.74 -21.97
CA LEU A 118 8.61 -5.43 -22.88
C LEU A 118 7.30 -5.21 -22.11
N LYS A 119 7.02 -6.05 -21.11
CA LYS A 119 5.85 -5.92 -20.24
C LYS A 119 5.88 -4.59 -19.47
N GLN A 120 7.02 -4.20 -18.91
CA GLN A 120 7.15 -2.91 -18.22
C GLN A 120 6.92 -1.72 -19.17
N GLN A 121 7.45 -1.77 -20.39
CA GLN A 121 7.25 -0.72 -21.39
C GLN A 121 5.78 -0.60 -21.80
N GLN A 122 5.11 -1.75 -21.99
CA GLN A 122 3.70 -1.78 -22.33
C GLN A 122 2.83 -1.24 -21.17
N GLU A 123 3.09 -1.66 -19.93
CA GLU A 123 2.40 -1.13 -18.75
C GLU A 123 2.65 0.38 -18.55
N ALA A 124 3.86 0.88 -18.85
CA ALA A 124 4.15 2.30 -18.82
C ALA A 124 3.39 3.07 -19.92
N SER A 125 3.19 2.46 -21.09
CA SER A 125 2.41 3.03 -22.19
C SER A 125 0.89 2.94 -21.96
N GLU A 126 0.42 1.95 -21.20
CA GLU A 126 -0.99 1.71 -20.90
C GLU A 126 -1.46 2.41 -19.61
N LYS A 127 -0.55 2.89 -18.76
CA LYS A 127 -0.91 3.70 -17.58
C LYS A 127 -1.71 4.93 -18.04
N PRO A 128 -2.96 5.14 -17.55
CA PRO A 128 -3.66 6.39 -17.77
C PRO A 128 -2.81 7.53 -17.21
N LEU A 129 -2.83 8.70 -17.86
CA LEU A 129 -2.23 9.96 -17.36
C LEU A 129 -2.97 10.47 -16.12
N GLN A 130 -3.13 9.64 -15.09
CA GLN A 130 -3.75 10.00 -13.83
C GLN A 130 -2.66 10.52 -12.91
N VAL A 131 -2.75 11.80 -12.57
CA VAL A 131 -1.85 12.48 -11.63
C VAL A 131 -1.75 11.71 -10.31
N ASP A 132 -0.52 11.58 -9.78
CA ASP A 132 -0.17 10.83 -8.55
C ASP A 132 -0.99 11.23 -7.31
N SER A 133 -1.63 12.40 -7.32
CA SER A 133 -2.53 12.85 -6.26
C SER A 133 -3.98 12.82 -6.74
N VAL A 134 -4.64 11.69 -6.52
CA VAL A 134 -6.09 11.66 -6.33
C VAL A 134 -6.35 11.84 -4.84
N ASP A 135 -6.11 13.04 -4.33
CA ASP A 135 -6.53 13.35 -2.98
C ASP A 135 -8.04 13.59 -2.99
N SER A 136 -8.80 12.59 -2.55
CA SER A 136 -10.24 12.71 -2.31
C SER A 136 -10.59 13.70 -1.20
N SER A 137 -9.60 14.24 -0.47
CA SER A 137 -9.78 15.15 0.66
C SER A 137 -9.60 16.63 0.34
N ILE A 138 -9.16 17.01 -0.86
CA ILE A 138 -8.99 18.42 -1.24
C ILE A 138 -10.01 18.80 -2.32
N PRO A 139 -11.09 19.52 -1.96
CA PRO A 139 -12.00 20.08 -2.95
C PRO A 139 -11.21 21.01 -3.89
N ARG A 140 -11.12 20.64 -5.17
CA ARG A 140 -10.45 21.47 -6.21
C ARG A 140 -11.32 22.63 -6.71
N THR A 141 -12.49 22.84 -6.12
CA THR A 141 -13.42 23.92 -6.44
C THR A 141 -13.82 24.67 -5.18
N ARG A 142 -13.89 26.01 -5.27
CA ARG A 142 -14.47 26.91 -4.25
C ARG A 142 -16.01 26.84 -4.30
N ASP A 143 -16.58 25.65 -4.32
CA ASP A 143 -18.03 25.43 -4.27
C ASP A 143 -18.44 24.86 -2.90
N PRO A 144 -19.67 25.13 -2.44
CA PRO A 144 -19.95 25.70 -1.14
C PRO A 144 -19.47 24.80 0.00
N ALA A 145 -18.78 25.43 0.95
CA ALA A 145 -18.25 24.86 2.19
C ALA A 145 -19.35 24.48 3.21
N GLY A 146 -20.48 23.98 2.71
CA GLY A 146 -21.58 23.47 3.51
C GLY A 146 -21.35 22.00 3.78
N ILE A 147 -21.17 21.66 5.06
CA ILE A 147 -21.08 20.29 5.55
C ILE A 147 -22.48 19.79 5.92
N THR A 148 -23.36 20.70 6.35
CA THR A 148 -24.74 20.40 6.75
C THR A 148 -25.81 21.05 5.86
N ILE A 149 -27.03 20.53 5.93
CA ILE A 149 -28.19 21.03 5.16
C ILE A 149 -28.53 22.49 5.51
N CYS A 150 -28.25 22.92 6.73
CA CYS A 150 -28.55 24.26 7.22
C CYS A 150 -27.33 25.20 7.24
N ASP A 151 -26.18 24.79 6.67
CA ASP A 151 -25.05 25.69 6.49
C ASP A 151 -25.41 26.83 5.51
N ASP A 152 -24.95 28.05 5.81
CA ASP A 152 -25.11 29.21 4.94
C ASP A 152 -24.44 28.95 3.58
N PRO A 153 -25.14 29.11 2.44
CA PRO A 153 -24.56 28.90 1.10
C PRO A 153 -23.37 29.82 0.80
N LEU A 154 -23.19 30.91 1.55
CA LEU A 154 -22.03 31.81 1.45
C LEU A 154 -20.89 31.45 2.43
N GLY A 155 -21.07 30.46 3.31
CA GLY A 155 -20.08 29.95 4.25
C GLY A 155 -19.69 30.93 5.37
N GLN A 156 -20.43 32.02 5.56
CA GLN A 156 -20.06 33.07 6.51
C GLN A 156 -20.43 32.72 7.95
N MET A 157 -21.47 31.90 8.15
CA MET A 157 -21.92 31.43 9.45
C MET A 157 -22.02 29.90 9.47
N PRO A 158 -20.94 29.19 9.83
CA PRO A 158 -20.95 27.75 9.98
C PRO A 158 -21.94 27.30 11.06
N GLU A 159 -22.81 26.34 10.74
CA GLU A 159 -23.67 25.68 11.72
C GLU A 159 -22.80 24.96 12.78
N ARG A 160 -23.12 25.18 14.06
CA ARG A 160 -22.44 24.57 15.21
C ARG A 160 -23.35 23.61 15.95
N PHE A 161 -22.74 22.57 16.51
CA PHE A 161 -23.42 21.50 17.24
C PHE A 161 -22.74 21.27 18.59
N ASP A 162 -23.49 20.72 19.54
CA ASP A 162 -22.99 20.36 20.87
C ASP A 162 -22.45 18.93 20.91
N ALA A 163 -23.01 18.02 20.11
CA ALA A 163 -22.54 16.65 19.97
C ALA A 163 -22.80 16.11 18.55
N PHE A 164 -21.93 15.20 18.10
CA PHE A 164 -22.08 14.47 16.85
C PHE A 164 -22.38 13.00 17.15
N ILE A 165 -23.41 12.45 16.51
CA ILE A 165 -23.89 11.09 16.75
C ILE A 165 -23.67 10.26 15.50
N CYS A 166 -22.84 9.23 15.64
CA CYS A 166 -22.63 8.20 14.63
C CYS A 166 -23.11 6.85 15.20
N TYR A 167 -24.06 6.23 14.50
CA TYR A 167 -24.76 5.03 14.96
C TYR A 167 -24.89 4.00 13.83
N CYS A 168 -25.07 2.74 14.19
CA CYS A 168 -25.43 1.70 13.22
C CYS A 168 -26.94 1.72 12.96
N PRO A 169 -27.42 1.31 11.77
CA PRO A 169 -28.87 1.30 11.48
C PRO A 169 -29.72 0.54 12.50
N SER A 170 -29.13 -0.46 13.17
CA SER A 170 -29.75 -1.22 14.27
C SER A 170 -30.11 -0.38 15.50
N ASP A 171 -29.42 0.74 15.73
CA ASP A 171 -29.54 1.60 16.92
C ASP A 171 -30.45 2.82 16.70
N ILE A 172 -31.13 2.90 15.56
CA ILE A 172 -31.93 4.07 15.17
C ILE A 172 -33.02 4.42 16.19
N GLN A 173 -33.66 3.43 16.81
CA GLN A 173 -34.71 3.65 17.81
C GLN A 173 -34.17 4.35 19.05
N PHE A 174 -33.01 3.93 19.54
CA PHE A 174 -32.34 4.56 20.68
C PHE A 174 -31.89 5.99 20.35
N VAL A 175 -31.37 6.21 19.14
CA VAL A 175 -30.95 7.55 18.70
C VAL A 175 -32.15 8.49 18.62
N GLN A 176 -33.32 8.02 18.18
CA GLN A 176 -34.55 8.83 18.18
C GLN A 176 -35.01 9.21 19.59
N GLU A 177 -34.93 8.29 20.56
CA GLU A 177 -35.21 8.60 21.97
C GLU A 177 -34.22 9.63 22.53
N MET A 178 -32.93 9.48 22.23
CA MET A 178 -31.89 10.42 22.65
C MET A 178 -32.10 11.81 22.04
N ILE A 179 -32.47 11.91 20.76
CA ILE A 179 -32.82 13.18 20.11
C ILE A 179 -34.01 13.83 20.84
N ARG A 180 -35.05 13.05 21.13
CA ARG A 180 -36.24 13.54 21.82
C ARG A 180 -35.90 14.08 23.20
N GLU A 181 -35.11 13.35 23.98
CA GLU A 181 -34.73 13.76 25.33
C GLU A 181 -33.76 14.94 25.30
N LEU A 182 -32.69 14.92 24.49
CA LEU A 182 -31.65 15.94 24.56
C LEU A 182 -31.97 17.23 23.78
N GLU A 183 -32.71 17.13 22.65
CA GLU A 183 -33.12 18.32 21.87
C GLU A 183 -34.43 18.93 22.40
N GLN A 184 -35.41 18.11 22.84
CA GLN A 184 -36.76 18.62 23.19
C GLN A 184 -36.97 18.88 24.70
N THR A 185 -36.18 18.28 25.60
CA THR A 185 -36.28 18.60 27.05
C THR A 185 -35.41 19.81 27.43
N ASN A 186 -35.41 20.17 28.72
CA ASN A 186 -34.76 21.35 29.31
C ASN A 186 -33.25 21.52 29.02
N HIS A 187 -32.60 20.58 28.32
CA HIS A 187 -31.17 20.58 28.04
C HIS A 187 -30.77 21.40 26.79
N ARG A 188 -31.71 21.71 25.87
CA ARG A 188 -31.51 22.56 24.66
C ARG A 188 -30.19 22.30 23.93
N LEU A 189 -29.78 21.04 23.82
CA LEU A 189 -28.56 20.66 23.10
C LEU A 189 -28.88 20.51 21.61
N LYS A 190 -28.01 21.02 20.75
CA LYS A 190 -28.14 20.86 19.29
C LYS A 190 -27.28 19.69 18.82
N LEU A 191 -27.91 18.59 18.40
CA LEU A 191 -27.22 17.38 17.99
C LEU A 191 -27.08 17.32 16.47
N CYS A 192 -25.91 16.85 15.99
CA CYS A 192 -25.69 16.54 14.58
C CYS A 192 -25.83 15.03 14.38
N VAL A 193 -26.77 14.62 13.53
CA VAL A 193 -27.01 13.22 13.18
C VAL A 193 -26.62 12.99 11.73
N SER A 194 -25.70 12.04 11.48
CA SER A 194 -25.15 11.79 10.13
C SER A 194 -26.20 11.63 9.04
N ASP A 195 -27.30 10.91 9.31
CA ASP A 195 -28.34 10.64 8.31
C ASP A 195 -29.34 11.79 8.11
N ARG A 196 -29.37 12.77 9.02
CA ARG A 196 -30.30 13.90 8.99
C ARG A 196 -29.63 15.18 8.51
N ASP A 197 -28.47 15.49 9.06
CA ASP A 197 -27.91 16.83 9.01
C ASP A 197 -26.75 16.94 8.02
N VAL A 198 -26.07 15.84 7.67
CA VAL A 198 -24.91 15.84 6.77
C VAL A 198 -25.33 15.72 5.31
N LEU A 199 -24.75 16.55 4.44
CA LEU A 199 -25.04 16.51 3.01
C LEU A 199 -24.48 15.24 2.35
N PRO A 200 -25.27 14.55 1.50
CA PRO A 200 -24.79 13.37 0.77
C PRO A 200 -23.79 13.75 -0.33
N GLY A 201 -22.77 12.91 -0.54
CA GLY A 201 -21.79 13.06 -1.64
C GLY A 201 -20.34 13.22 -1.19
N THR A 202 -20.10 13.45 0.10
CA THR A 202 -18.78 13.53 0.71
C THR A 202 -18.52 12.31 1.63
N CYS A 203 -17.25 11.95 1.82
CA CYS A 203 -16.89 10.82 2.68
C CYS A 203 -17.28 11.09 4.13
N VAL A 204 -18.15 10.24 4.71
CA VAL A 204 -18.68 10.38 6.08
C VAL A 204 -17.57 10.53 7.12
N TRP A 205 -16.44 9.84 6.93
CA TRP A 205 -15.30 9.91 7.87
C TRP A 205 -14.55 11.24 7.80
N SER A 206 -14.37 11.79 6.60
CA SER A 206 -13.75 13.10 6.40
C SER A 206 -14.63 14.20 7.01
N ILE A 207 -15.94 14.12 6.80
CA ILE A 207 -16.92 15.04 7.38
C ILE A 207 -16.96 14.92 8.90
N ALA A 208 -17.00 13.70 9.45
CA ALA A 208 -17.02 13.48 10.89
C ALA A 208 -15.77 14.09 11.55
N SER A 209 -14.60 13.92 10.92
CA SER A 209 -13.36 14.55 11.38
C SER A 209 -13.48 16.08 11.38
N GLU A 210 -13.99 16.66 10.28
CA GLU A 210 -14.12 18.12 10.16
C GLU A 210 -15.17 18.71 11.11
N LEU A 211 -16.29 18.02 11.34
CA LEU A 211 -17.32 18.42 12.29
C LEU A 211 -16.80 18.38 13.73
N ILE A 212 -16.06 17.32 14.09
CA ILE A 212 -15.43 17.18 15.41
C ILE A 212 -14.39 18.27 15.64
N GLU A 213 -13.56 18.56 14.64
CA GLU A 213 -12.46 19.51 14.79
C GLU A 213 -12.93 20.96 14.78
N LYS A 214 -13.90 21.32 13.93
CA LYS A 214 -14.21 22.73 13.64
C LYS A 214 -15.59 23.20 14.10
N ARG A 215 -16.55 22.30 14.32
CA ARG A 215 -17.98 22.66 14.50
C ARG A 215 -18.59 22.22 15.83
N LEU A 216 -17.87 21.40 16.62
CA LEU A 216 -18.33 20.91 17.91
C LEU A 216 -17.88 21.83 19.06
N ALA A 217 -18.83 22.30 19.86
CA ALA A 217 -18.55 23.11 21.05
C ALA A 217 -17.99 22.28 22.23
N ARG A 218 -18.29 20.97 22.26
CA ARG A 218 -17.84 20.01 23.26
C ARG A 218 -17.44 18.71 22.57
N ASN A 219 -16.26 18.18 22.91
CA ASN A 219 -15.74 16.94 22.33
C ASN A 219 -16.45 15.71 22.93
N VAL A 220 -17.71 15.47 22.54
CA VAL A 220 -18.46 14.27 22.91
C VAL A 220 -18.81 13.51 21.64
N THR A 221 -17.99 12.51 21.34
CA THR A 221 -18.24 11.56 20.26
C THR A 221 -18.78 10.27 20.88
N SER A 222 -20.06 9.99 20.69
CA SER A 222 -20.64 8.71 21.12
C SER A 222 -20.70 7.77 19.91
N ARG A 223 -19.90 6.69 19.96
CA ARG A 223 -20.09 5.53 19.09
C ARG A 223 -21.02 4.57 19.81
N LEU A 224 -22.26 4.52 19.38
CA LEU A 224 -23.21 3.50 19.84
C LEU A 224 -22.95 2.25 18.97
N SER A 225 -22.27 1.27 19.57
CA SER A 225 -22.18 -0.08 19.04
C SER A 225 -22.68 -1.02 20.12
N LEU A 226 -23.64 -1.88 19.76
CA LEU A 226 -24.30 -2.87 20.62
C LEU A 226 -23.35 -3.88 21.33
N HIS A 227 -22.03 -3.75 21.21
CA HIS A 227 -21.05 -4.61 21.88
C HIS A 227 -20.19 -3.92 22.96
N SER A 228 -20.42 -2.65 23.31
CA SER A 228 -19.73 -2.08 24.46
C SER A 228 -20.57 -1.03 25.17
N ALA A 229 -21.37 -1.49 26.12
CA ALA A 229 -21.84 -0.65 27.22
C ALA A 229 -20.63 -0.24 28.06
N SER A 230 -20.05 0.92 27.76
CA SER A 230 -19.18 1.67 28.67
C SER A 230 -19.24 3.14 28.31
N LEU A 231 -20.36 3.76 28.67
CA LEU A 231 -20.46 5.20 28.83
C LEU A 231 -19.57 5.61 30.01
N GLN A 232 -18.34 6.06 29.73
CA GLN A 232 -17.64 6.97 30.65
C GLN A 232 -17.82 8.39 30.11
N VAL A 233 -18.85 9.04 30.63
CA VAL A 233 -19.00 10.50 30.55
C VAL A 233 -18.23 11.07 31.74
N PRO A 234 -17.10 11.79 31.55
CA PRO A 234 -16.56 12.60 32.62
C PRO A 234 -17.45 13.83 32.75
N ILE A 235 -18.42 13.76 33.67
CA ILE A 235 -19.13 14.95 34.15
C ILE A 235 -18.12 15.71 35.01
N ARG A 236 -17.50 16.74 34.42
CA ARG A 236 -16.74 17.71 35.20
C ARG A 236 -17.76 18.71 35.77
N SER A 237 -18.09 18.54 37.04
CA SER A 237 -18.81 19.55 37.82
C SER A 237 -17.85 20.69 38.13
N ASP A 238 -18.24 21.90 37.70
CA ASP A 238 -17.69 23.24 37.94
C ASP A 238 -16.16 23.44 37.95
#